data_AF-A0A7M1QTA9-F1
#
_entry.id   AF-A0A7M1QTA9-F1
#
_cell.length_a   1.000
_cell.length_b   1.000
_cell.length_c   1.000
_cell.angle_alpha   90.00
_cell.angle_beta   90.00
_cell.angle_gamma   90.00
#
_symmetry.space_group_name_H-M   'P 1'
#
loop_
_entity.id
_entity.type
_entity.pdbx_description
1 polymer ?
#
loop_
_entity_poly.entity_id
_entity_poly.type
_entity_poly.pdbx_seq_one_letter_code
_entity_poly.pdbx_strand_id
1 'polypeptide(L)'
;MQTNIRRSILILLLGAALAVLAPSASAAERHWERLSSEDSRWAGITSEGVPIAVCTGDTQLNFTFQQGLENADFTSYTETVAGEEYVRHGTERGPDTTIAASKTGVAAAVLDLWGSQTVDGVPPEVFTIALHELAGGGYGISATGNAEWREQARDLLGEAAKLAGPHRAGDISYGEASVTGFTVVGRAGMPISGIPFRAELSGGVWADTGQSVLEGYTQGVAQRFAISESQGELAIRVVYTNIPGHSLKTGHHEVAQDMHMPGERGTVEQEAVLRQAVPNVAISTRASVDLIGDNATITDMIKVDANAWPVEEGQAAVYDIVADLYGPFDSQLPEQKHVPEGLVAHSTIPLSINAPGEYGISFDDRIDSGWYTVVVRGEFQGRDEPAARVVMPFFEPAETVFVERPSATPIVPATAPVAEVSPNAGTGPARELPNTGGEVSGLTLLAVGLAGGGGALLMRRR
;
A
#
# COMPACT_ATOMS: atom_id res chain seq x y z
N MET A 1 49.86 -38.86 -14.89
CA MET A 1 49.46 -38.47 -16.27
C MET A 1 48.18 -39.19 -16.74
N GLN A 2 47.97 -40.48 -16.42
CA GLN A 2 46.73 -41.21 -16.78
C GLN A 2 45.43 -40.72 -16.09
N THR A 3 45.52 -40.06 -14.93
CA THR A 3 44.35 -39.59 -14.17
C THR A 3 43.70 -38.32 -14.75
N ASN A 4 44.46 -37.49 -15.47
CA ASN A 4 43.91 -36.28 -16.11
C ASN A 4 43.17 -36.59 -17.42
N ILE A 5 43.58 -37.62 -18.15
CA ILE A 5 42.92 -38.04 -19.40
C ILE A 5 41.51 -38.60 -19.11
N ARG A 6 41.33 -39.31 -17.98
CA ARG A 6 40.02 -39.85 -17.58
C ARG A 6 39.01 -38.78 -17.15
N ARG A 7 39.46 -37.68 -16.54
CA ARG A 7 38.58 -36.55 -16.18
C ARG A 7 38.15 -35.75 -17.40
N SER A 8 39.02 -35.55 -18.39
CA SER A 8 38.67 -34.85 -19.62
C SER A 8 37.66 -35.62 -20.47
N ILE A 9 37.78 -36.96 -20.55
CA ILE A 9 36.83 -37.80 -21.29
C ILE A 9 35.47 -37.86 -20.59
N LEU A 10 35.44 -37.92 -19.25
CA LEU A 10 34.19 -37.93 -18.50
C LEU A 10 33.43 -36.60 -18.62
N ILE A 11 34.13 -35.47 -18.66
CA ILE A 11 33.52 -34.14 -18.85
C ILE A 11 32.99 -33.96 -20.28
N LEU A 12 33.69 -34.49 -21.29
CA LEU A 12 33.22 -34.46 -22.68
C LEU A 12 31.99 -35.35 -22.91
N LEU A 13 31.95 -36.52 -22.27
CA LEU A 13 30.78 -37.41 -22.29
C LEU A 13 29.60 -36.84 -21.51
N LEU A 14 29.82 -36.13 -20.39
CA LEU A 14 28.75 -35.43 -19.68
C LEU A 14 28.21 -34.25 -20.50
N GLY A 15 29.08 -33.50 -21.20
CA GLY A 15 28.67 -32.41 -22.08
C GLY A 15 27.87 -32.90 -23.29
N ALA A 16 28.26 -34.03 -23.89
CA ALA A 16 27.51 -34.65 -24.99
C ALA A 16 26.18 -35.26 -24.51
N ALA A 17 26.11 -35.85 -23.31
CA ALA A 17 24.87 -36.37 -22.74
C ALA A 17 23.88 -35.26 -22.33
N LEU A 18 24.38 -34.10 -21.88
CA LEU A 18 23.54 -32.91 -21.61
C LEU A 18 23.02 -32.25 -22.89
N ALA A 19 23.72 -32.35 -24.02
CA ALA A 19 23.23 -31.83 -25.30
C ALA A 19 22.10 -32.68 -25.91
N VAL A 20 22.01 -33.97 -25.56
CA VAL A 20 20.94 -34.89 -26.02
C VAL A 20 19.69 -34.81 -25.12
N LEU A 21 19.82 -34.24 -23.92
CA LEU A 21 18.73 -34.07 -22.95
C LEU A 21 18.23 -32.62 -22.78
N ALA A 22 18.87 -31.66 -23.47
CA ALA A 22 18.21 -30.39 -23.70
C ALA A 22 16.99 -30.69 -24.61
N PRO A 23 15.75 -30.35 -24.22
CA PRO A 23 14.72 -30.22 -25.23
C PRO A 23 15.26 -29.15 -26.18
N SER A 24 15.77 -29.59 -27.33
CA SER A 24 15.73 -28.74 -28.50
C SER A 24 14.26 -28.42 -28.67
N ALA A 25 13.85 -27.27 -28.13
CA ALA A 25 12.80 -26.49 -28.73
C ALA A 25 13.28 -26.24 -30.16
N SER A 26 13.06 -27.22 -31.03
CA SER A 26 12.78 -26.91 -32.41
C SER A 26 11.72 -25.83 -32.30
N ALA A 27 12.09 -24.60 -32.63
CA ALA A 27 11.09 -23.65 -33.10
C ALA A 27 10.37 -24.42 -34.21
N ALA A 28 9.22 -24.99 -33.88
CA ALA A 28 8.37 -25.59 -34.88
C ALA A 28 8.16 -24.47 -35.88
N GLU A 29 8.60 -24.68 -37.12
CA GLU A 29 8.28 -23.77 -38.21
C GLU A 29 6.77 -23.54 -38.12
N ARG A 30 6.35 -22.30 -37.85
CA ARG A 30 4.94 -22.01 -37.67
C ARG A 30 4.27 -22.18 -39.02
N HIS A 31 3.61 -23.32 -39.19
CA HIS A 31 2.79 -23.55 -40.36
C HIS A 31 1.48 -22.77 -40.20
N TRP A 32 1.23 -21.86 -41.12
CA TRP A 32 0.02 -21.06 -41.19
C TRP A 32 -0.99 -21.72 -42.12
N GLU A 33 -2.20 -21.93 -41.61
CA GLU A 33 -3.31 -22.50 -42.35
C GLU A 33 -4.38 -21.45 -42.58
N ARG A 34 -5.00 -21.48 -43.76
CA ARG A 34 -6.11 -20.58 -44.09
C ARG A 34 -7.41 -21.03 -43.43
N LEU A 35 -8.06 -20.12 -42.72
CA LEU A 35 -9.39 -20.29 -42.14
C LEU A 35 -10.44 -19.61 -43.02
N SER A 36 -11.12 -20.39 -43.86
CA SER A 36 -12.20 -19.88 -44.73
C SER A 36 -13.38 -20.84 -44.76
N SER A 37 -14.59 -20.28 -44.87
CA SER A 37 -15.80 -21.05 -45.16
C SER A 37 -16.03 -21.24 -46.67
N GLU A 38 -15.42 -20.39 -47.50
CA GLU A 38 -15.47 -20.42 -48.97
C GLU A 38 -14.18 -19.85 -49.58
N ASP A 39 -14.00 -19.91 -50.91
CA ASP A 39 -12.88 -19.25 -51.58
C ASP A 39 -13.04 -17.71 -51.58
N SER A 40 -12.81 -17.08 -50.42
CA SER A 40 -13.01 -15.65 -50.18
C SER A 40 -11.72 -14.91 -49.78
N ARG A 41 -11.57 -13.68 -50.29
CA ARG A 41 -10.49 -12.76 -49.89
C ARG A 41 -10.61 -12.24 -48.44
N TRP A 42 -11.65 -12.62 -47.70
CA TRP A 42 -11.92 -12.21 -46.32
C TRP A 42 -11.57 -13.28 -45.26
N ALA A 43 -11.18 -14.50 -45.62
CA ALA A 43 -10.57 -15.51 -44.72
C ALA A 43 -9.52 -14.95 -43.72
N GLY A 44 -9.42 -15.60 -42.56
CA GLY A 44 -8.31 -15.45 -41.61
C GLY A 44 -7.27 -16.55 -41.78
N ILE A 45 -6.25 -16.57 -40.92
CA ILE A 45 -5.27 -17.68 -40.83
C ILE A 45 -5.09 -18.14 -39.38
N THR A 46 -4.54 -19.33 -39.17
CA THR A 46 -4.22 -19.89 -37.85
C THR A 46 -2.87 -20.60 -37.89
N SER A 47 -2.23 -20.79 -36.74
CA SER A 47 -1.02 -21.62 -36.60
C SER A 47 -0.97 -22.25 -35.22
N GLU A 48 -0.02 -23.16 -34.98
CA GLU A 48 0.20 -23.78 -33.67
C GLU A 48 0.49 -22.70 -32.60
N GLY A 49 -0.52 -22.38 -31.80
CA GLY A 49 -0.46 -21.36 -30.75
C GLY A 49 -1.04 -19.99 -31.10
N VAL A 50 -1.49 -19.76 -32.34
CA VAL A 50 -2.23 -18.55 -32.73
C VAL A 50 -3.62 -18.94 -33.23
N PRO A 51 -4.68 -18.78 -32.42
CA PRO A 51 -6.00 -19.32 -32.73
C PRO A 51 -6.63 -18.63 -33.95
N ILE A 52 -6.31 -17.34 -34.16
CA ILE A 52 -6.63 -16.60 -35.38
C ILE A 52 -5.63 -15.45 -35.56
N ALA A 53 -5.30 -15.17 -36.81
CA ALA A 53 -4.67 -13.95 -37.24
C ALA A 53 -5.44 -13.38 -38.45
N VAL A 54 -5.68 -12.08 -38.44
CA VAL A 54 -6.54 -11.39 -39.40
C VAL A 54 -5.81 -10.20 -40.01
N CYS A 55 -5.91 -10.05 -41.32
CA CYS A 55 -5.30 -8.94 -42.03
C CYS A 55 -6.24 -7.73 -42.08
N THR A 56 -5.67 -6.52 -42.13
CA THR A 56 -6.38 -5.26 -42.42
C THR A 56 -6.02 -4.72 -43.81
N GLY A 57 -6.00 -5.55 -44.85
CA GLY A 57 -5.84 -5.09 -46.25
C GLY A 57 -6.42 -6.02 -47.32
N ASP A 58 -6.39 -5.57 -48.59
CA ASP A 58 -7.07 -6.22 -49.72
C ASP A 58 -6.50 -7.61 -50.13
N THR A 59 -5.31 -7.97 -49.63
CA THR A 59 -4.62 -9.21 -49.98
C THR A 59 -4.19 -9.89 -48.71
N GLN A 60 -4.95 -10.90 -48.31
CA GLN A 60 -4.49 -11.91 -47.36
C GLN A 60 -3.05 -12.34 -47.66
N LEU A 61 -2.42 -12.98 -46.67
CA LEU A 61 -1.49 -14.08 -46.93
C LEU A 61 -2.23 -15.13 -47.77
N ASN A 62 -2.35 -14.86 -49.06
CA ASN A 62 -2.98 -15.75 -49.99
C ASN A 62 -1.91 -16.77 -50.37
N PHE A 63 -1.78 -17.80 -49.54
CA PHE A 63 -0.89 -18.94 -49.77
C PHE A 63 -1.09 -19.54 -51.17
N THR A 64 -2.29 -19.39 -51.73
CA THR A 64 -2.61 -19.80 -53.11
C THR A 64 -1.92 -18.95 -54.17
N PHE A 65 -1.66 -17.65 -53.94
CA PHE A 65 -0.94 -16.77 -54.87
C PHE A 65 0.56 -16.61 -54.55
N GLN A 66 0.97 -16.88 -53.32
CA GLN A 66 2.36 -16.74 -52.86
C GLN A 66 2.79 -17.99 -52.07
N GLN A 67 3.06 -19.08 -52.82
CA GLN A 67 3.53 -20.35 -52.26
C GLN A 67 4.79 -20.16 -51.41
N GLY A 68 4.83 -20.79 -50.23
CA GLY A 68 5.92 -20.74 -49.27
C GLY A 68 5.69 -19.77 -48.11
N LEU A 69 4.69 -18.88 -48.19
CA LEU A 69 4.35 -17.98 -47.09
C LEU A 69 3.69 -18.68 -45.91
N GLU A 70 3.12 -19.87 -46.13
CA GLU A 70 2.56 -20.71 -45.08
C GLU A 70 3.63 -21.15 -44.07
N ASN A 71 4.91 -21.07 -44.42
CA ASN A 71 6.02 -21.39 -43.54
C ASN A 71 6.87 -20.16 -43.18
N ALA A 72 6.40 -18.95 -43.52
CA ALA A 72 7.13 -17.72 -43.25
C ALA A 72 6.81 -17.19 -41.85
N ASP A 73 7.86 -16.89 -41.09
CA ASP A 73 7.73 -16.25 -39.78
C ASP A 73 7.55 -14.73 -39.91
N PHE A 74 6.83 -14.13 -38.95
CA PHE A 74 6.81 -12.68 -38.80
C PHE A 74 8.20 -12.16 -38.41
N THR A 75 8.60 -11.05 -39.01
CA THR A 75 9.92 -10.44 -38.80
C THR A 75 10.01 -9.71 -37.46
N SER A 76 8.87 -9.22 -36.96
CA SER A 76 8.74 -8.68 -35.61
C SER A 76 7.29 -8.75 -35.15
N TYR A 77 7.07 -8.43 -33.87
CA TYR A 77 5.74 -8.24 -33.32
C TYR A 77 5.66 -6.92 -32.57
N THR A 78 4.50 -6.28 -32.64
CA THR A 78 4.13 -5.18 -31.75
C THR A 78 2.88 -5.52 -30.99
N GLU A 79 2.75 -4.90 -29.83
CA GLU A 79 1.54 -4.94 -29.02
C GLU A 79 0.93 -3.54 -29.04
N THR A 80 -0.38 -3.44 -29.25
CA THR A 80 -1.11 -2.17 -29.14
C THR A 80 -2.18 -2.30 -28.07
N VAL A 81 -2.04 -1.51 -27.00
CA VAL A 81 -2.99 -1.50 -25.89
C VAL A 81 -4.25 -0.71 -26.28
N ALA A 82 -5.40 -1.13 -25.79
CA ALA A 82 -6.67 -0.45 -26.01
C ALA A 82 -6.60 1.02 -25.55
N GLY A 83 -6.87 1.94 -26.48
CA GLY A 83 -6.72 3.38 -26.23
C GLY A 83 -5.44 3.98 -26.79
N GLU A 84 -4.52 3.16 -27.30
CA GLU A 84 -3.37 3.59 -28.09
C GLU A 84 -3.68 3.46 -29.58
N GLU A 85 -3.17 4.37 -30.39
CA GLU A 85 -3.29 4.29 -31.85
C GLU A 85 -2.30 3.25 -32.37
N TYR A 86 -2.80 2.30 -33.17
CA TYR A 86 -1.93 1.45 -33.98
C TYR A 86 -1.56 2.23 -35.23
N VAL A 87 -0.28 2.59 -35.35
CA VAL A 87 0.27 3.19 -36.56
C VAL A 87 1.09 2.14 -37.28
N ARG A 88 0.77 1.96 -38.56
CA ARG A 88 1.50 1.09 -39.47
C ARG A 88 3.01 1.39 -39.46
N HIS A 89 3.82 0.37 -39.23
CA HIS A 89 5.26 0.37 -39.41
C HIS A 89 5.66 0.66 -40.86
N GLY A 90 6.78 1.36 -41.03
CA GLY A 90 7.28 1.74 -42.36
C GLY A 90 7.71 0.58 -43.26
N THR A 91 7.90 -0.61 -42.69
CA THR A 91 8.22 -1.86 -43.43
C THR A 91 6.99 -2.61 -43.93
N GLU A 92 5.80 -2.25 -43.43
CA GLU A 92 4.55 -2.91 -43.80
C GLU A 92 4.19 -2.58 -45.26
N ARG A 93 3.56 -3.54 -45.95
CA ARG A 93 3.03 -3.37 -47.31
C ARG A 93 1.50 -3.46 -47.29
N GLY A 94 0.82 -2.77 -48.21
CA GLY A 94 -0.65 -2.78 -48.31
C GLY A 94 -1.31 -1.40 -48.19
N PRO A 95 -2.65 -1.34 -48.08
CA PRO A 95 -3.40 -0.09 -47.82
C PRO A 95 -3.15 0.43 -46.39
N ASP A 96 -3.69 1.60 -46.05
CA ASP A 96 -3.59 2.16 -44.71
C ASP A 96 -4.35 1.29 -43.70
N THR A 97 -3.60 0.64 -42.82
CA THR A 97 -4.04 -0.30 -41.79
C THR A 97 -4.09 0.34 -40.40
N THR A 98 -3.85 1.66 -40.31
CA THR A 98 -3.87 2.41 -39.05
C THR A 98 -5.21 2.22 -38.35
N ILE A 99 -5.19 1.92 -37.05
CA ILE A 99 -6.39 1.81 -36.22
C ILE A 99 -6.31 2.90 -35.17
N ALA A 100 -7.25 3.85 -35.25
CA ALA A 100 -7.31 4.95 -34.30
C ALA A 100 -7.41 4.43 -32.85
N ALA A 101 -6.81 5.17 -31.91
CA ALA A 101 -6.88 4.89 -30.46
C ALA A 101 -8.29 4.59 -29.95
N SER A 102 -9.30 5.26 -30.51
CA SER A 102 -10.72 5.07 -30.19
C SER A 102 -11.32 3.78 -30.76
N LYS A 103 -10.56 2.92 -31.44
CA LYS A 103 -11.03 1.68 -32.06
C LYS A 103 -10.19 0.46 -31.68
N THR A 104 -8.97 0.64 -31.17
CA THR A 104 -8.06 -0.48 -30.85
C THR A 104 -8.61 -1.43 -29.80
N GLY A 105 -9.32 -0.94 -28.78
CA GLY A 105 -10.01 -1.81 -27.82
C GLY A 105 -11.13 -2.66 -28.45
N VAL A 106 -11.83 -2.13 -29.46
CA VAL A 106 -12.85 -2.89 -30.19
C VAL A 106 -12.19 -3.92 -31.11
N ALA A 107 -11.09 -3.56 -31.76
CA ALA A 107 -10.31 -4.50 -32.59
C ALA A 107 -9.75 -5.66 -31.76
N ALA A 108 -9.18 -5.37 -30.59
CA ALA A 108 -8.75 -6.38 -29.63
C ALA A 108 -9.91 -7.29 -29.20
N ALA A 109 -11.07 -6.71 -28.89
CA ALA A 109 -12.25 -7.48 -28.48
C ALA A 109 -12.81 -8.36 -29.61
N VAL A 110 -12.78 -7.91 -30.87
CA VAL A 110 -13.13 -8.75 -32.03
C VAL A 110 -12.26 -9.99 -32.09
N LEU A 111 -10.95 -9.84 -31.90
CA LEU A 111 -10.00 -10.97 -31.90
C LEU A 111 -10.21 -11.91 -30.70
N ASP A 112 -10.47 -11.35 -29.51
CA ASP A 112 -10.74 -12.13 -28.29
C ASP A 112 -12.06 -12.91 -28.31
N LEU A 113 -13.04 -12.46 -29.11
CA LEU A 113 -14.31 -13.17 -29.29
C LEU A 113 -14.15 -14.43 -30.14
N TRP A 114 -13.05 -14.59 -30.88
CA TRP A 114 -12.80 -15.78 -31.68
C TRP A 114 -12.84 -17.08 -30.84
N GLY A 115 -13.67 -18.03 -31.26
CA GLY A 115 -13.86 -19.29 -30.54
C GLY A 115 -14.64 -19.18 -29.23
N SER A 116 -15.25 -18.02 -28.95
CA SER A 116 -16.17 -17.85 -27.82
C SER A 116 -17.61 -18.22 -28.20
N GLN A 117 -18.36 -18.71 -27.21
CA GLN A 117 -19.77 -19.10 -27.39
C GLN A 117 -20.67 -17.97 -27.88
N THR A 118 -20.30 -16.71 -27.62
CA THR A 118 -21.05 -15.51 -28.05
C THR A 118 -21.16 -15.40 -29.57
N VAL A 119 -20.17 -15.93 -30.29
CA VAL A 119 -20.04 -15.80 -31.76
C VAL A 119 -19.92 -17.18 -32.42
N ASP A 120 -20.45 -18.22 -31.77
CA ASP A 120 -20.48 -19.57 -32.35
C ASP A 120 -21.21 -19.56 -33.70
N GLY A 121 -20.56 -20.16 -34.70
CA GLY A 121 -21.09 -20.21 -36.07
C GLY A 121 -20.83 -18.97 -36.91
N VAL A 122 -20.20 -17.92 -36.36
CA VAL A 122 -19.77 -16.75 -37.15
C VAL A 122 -18.60 -17.15 -38.06
N PRO A 123 -18.70 -16.97 -39.40
CA PRO A 123 -17.63 -17.31 -40.32
C PRO A 123 -16.34 -16.51 -40.08
N PRO A 124 -15.14 -17.08 -40.35
CA PRO A 124 -13.88 -16.35 -40.30
C PRO A 124 -13.88 -15.03 -41.07
N GLU A 125 -14.59 -15.01 -42.20
CA GLU A 125 -14.71 -13.84 -43.07
C GLU A 125 -15.30 -12.61 -42.36
N VAL A 126 -16.21 -12.83 -41.42
CA VAL A 126 -16.86 -11.76 -40.65
C VAL A 126 -15.88 -11.03 -39.74
N PHE A 127 -14.92 -11.73 -39.15
CA PHE A 127 -13.89 -11.13 -38.28
C PHE A 127 -12.97 -10.20 -39.08
N THR A 128 -12.57 -10.62 -40.28
CA THR A 128 -11.78 -9.78 -41.20
C THR A 128 -12.55 -8.57 -41.67
N ILE A 129 -13.81 -8.73 -42.05
CA ILE A 129 -14.69 -7.62 -42.42
C ILE A 129 -14.81 -6.62 -41.26
N ALA A 130 -15.01 -7.09 -40.03
CA ALA A 130 -15.12 -6.27 -38.84
C ALA A 130 -13.81 -5.50 -38.53
N LEU A 131 -12.65 -6.15 -38.59
CA LEU A 131 -11.36 -5.47 -38.38
C LEU A 131 -11.06 -4.43 -39.47
N HIS A 132 -11.38 -4.72 -40.72
CA HIS A 132 -11.26 -3.75 -41.81
C HIS A 132 -12.15 -2.52 -41.66
N GLU A 133 -13.36 -2.69 -41.09
CA GLU A 133 -14.25 -1.58 -40.77
C GLU A 133 -13.63 -0.63 -39.72
N LEU A 134 -12.80 -1.18 -38.83
CA LEU A 134 -12.12 -0.41 -37.80
C LEU A 134 -10.87 0.31 -38.31
N ALA A 135 -10.20 -0.22 -39.33
CA ALA A 135 -9.03 0.40 -39.95
C ALA A 135 -9.36 1.75 -40.62
N GLY A 136 -8.34 2.59 -40.84
CA GLY A 136 -8.46 3.95 -41.38
C GLY A 136 -9.16 4.02 -42.75
N GLY A 137 -9.02 2.98 -43.58
CA GLY A 137 -9.72 2.86 -44.86
C GLY A 137 -11.23 2.64 -44.75
N GLY A 138 -11.73 2.03 -43.66
CA GLY A 138 -13.15 1.97 -43.31
C GLY A 138 -14.10 1.34 -44.33
N TYR A 139 -13.64 0.43 -45.18
CA TYR A 139 -14.47 -0.15 -46.25
C TYR A 139 -14.89 -1.60 -45.99
N GLY A 140 -14.52 -2.24 -44.87
CA GLY A 140 -14.78 -3.67 -44.62
C GLY A 140 -16.22 -4.08 -44.93
N ILE A 141 -17.20 -3.47 -44.25
CA ILE A 141 -18.62 -3.79 -44.44
C ILE A 141 -19.09 -3.40 -45.84
N SER A 142 -18.61 -2.30 -46.40
CA SER A 142 -19.08 -1.82 -47.71
C SER A 142 -18.45 -2.56 -48.90
N ALA A 143 -17.30 -3.22 -48.71
CA ALA A 143 -16.51 -3.87 -49.75
C ALA A 143 -16.84 -5.36 -49.95
N THR A 144 -17.70 -5.94 -49.11
CA THR A 144 -18.24 -7.28 -49.33
C THR A 144 -19.63 -7.21 -49.99
N GLY A 145 -19.86 -8.06 -50.99
CA GLY A 145 -21.17 -8.23 -51.62
C GLY A 145 -22.14 -9.11 -50.81
N ASN A 146 -21.64 -9.83 -49.80
CA ASN A 146 -22.43 -10.75 -48.99
C ASN A 146 -23.22 -9.96 -47.92
N ALA A 147 -24.54 -9.89 -48.07
CA ALA A 147 -25.40 -9.14 -47.15
C ALA A 147 -25.41 -9.71 -45.73
N GLU A 148 -25.36 -11.04 -45.60
CA GLU A 148 -25.37 -11.73 -44.30
C GLU A 148 -24.09 -11.45 -43.51
N TRP A 149 -22.92 -11.57 -44.16
CA TRP A 149 -21.65 -11.24 -43.51
C TRP A 149 -21.56 -9.77 -43.06
N ARG A 150 -22.21 -8.85 -43.79
CA ARG A 150 -22.29 -7.44 -43.39
C ARG A 150 -23.11 -7.25 -42.12
N GLU A 151 -24.19 -8.00 -41.96
CA GLU A 151 -25.01 -7.96 -40.76
C GLU A 151 -24.26 -8.58 -39.58
N GLN A 152 -23.73 -9.79 -39.75
CA GLN A 152 -22.93 -10.48 -38.73
C GLN A 152 -21.70 -9.66 -38.31
N ALA A 153 -21.04 -8.92 -39.21
CA ALA A 153 -19.92 -8.06 -38.86
C ALA A 153 -20.34 -6.87 -38.00
N ARG A 154 -21.53 -6.30 -38.23
CA ARG A 154 -22.07 -5.24 -37.36
C ARG A 154 -22.41 -5.77 -35.99
N ASP A 155 -23.02 -6.96 -35.93
CA ASP A 155 -23.37 -7.60 -34.66
C ASP A 155 -22.10 -7.94 -33.86
N LEU A 156 -21.08 -8.50 -34.52
CA LEU A 156 -19.76 -8.76 -33.94
C LEU A 156 -19.11 -7.49 -33.38
N LEU A 157 -19.13 -6.39 -34.13
CA LEU A 157 -18.63 -5.08 -33.66
C LEU A 157 -19.44 -4.56 -32.47
N GLY A 158 -20.75 -4.80 -32.45
CA GLY A 158 -21.64 -4.46 -31.34
C GLY A 158 -21.28 -5.22 -30.07
N GLU A 159 -21.04 -6.53 -30.15
CA GLU A 159 -20.61 -7.36 -29.03
C GLU A 159 -19.19 -6.99 -28.56
N ALA A 160 -18.25 -6.80 -29.50
CA ALA A 160 -16.88 -6.40 -29.20
C ALA A 160 -16.83 -5.05 -28.45
N ALA A 161 -17.68 -4.09 -28.83
CA ALA A 161 -17.76 -2.79 -28.16
C ALA A 161 -18.18 -2.88 -26.68
N LYS A 162 -18.89 -3.94 -26.26
CA LYS A 162 -19.26 -4.16 -24.85
C LYS A 162 -18.07 -4.57 -23.99
N LEU A 163 -17.09 -5.24 -24.59
CA LEU A 163 -15.90 -5.78 -23.92
C LEU A 163 -14.67 -4.86 -24.03
N ALA A 164 -14.66 -3.99 -25.04
CA ALA A 164 -13.54 -3.16 -25.41
C ALA A 164 -12.97 -2.32 -24.26
N GLY A 165 -11.64 -2.35 -24.10
CA GLY A 165 -10.91 -1.46 -23.22
C GLY A 165 -10.82 -0.01 -23.74
N PRO A 166 -10.18 0.90 -22.98
CA PRO A 166 -9.51 0.66 -21.70
C PRO A 166 -10.48 0.30 -20.57
N HIS A 167 -10.04 -0.58 -19.67
CA HIS A 167 -10.85 -1.10 -18.56
C HIS A 167 -10.59 -0.36 -17.25
N ARG A 168 -11.58 -0.35 -16.38
CA ARG A 168 -11.44 0.12 -14.99
C ARG A 168 -12.21 -0.79 -14.04
N ALA A 169 -11.78 -0.83 -12.79
CA ALA A 169 -12.58 -1.43 -11.74
C ALA A 169 -13.75 -0.50 -11.40
N GLY A 170 -14.92 -1.07 -11.11
CA GLY A 170 -16.02 -0.31 -10.52
C GLY A 170 -15.77 0.00 -9.04
N ASP A 171 -16.52 0.94 -8.49
CA ASP A 171 -16.34 1.36 -7.11
C ASP A 171 -16.64 0.24 -6.11
N ILE A 172 -15.85 0.20 -5.04
CA ILE A 172 -16.10 -0.66 -3.88
C ILE A 172 -16.75 0.18 -2.78
N SER A 173 -17.83 -0.34 -2.22
CA SER A 173 -18.51 0.24 -1.06
C SER A 173 -18.56 -0.77 0.09
N TYR A 174 -18.52 -0.25 1.31
CA TYR A 174 -18.59 -1.04 2.54
C TYR A 174 -19.72 -0.52 3.43
N GLY A 175 -20.50 -1.44 3.97
CA GLY A 175 -21.63 -1.16 4.87
C GLY A 175 -22.31 -2.45 5.33
N GLU A 176 -22.97 -2.39 6.49
CA GLU A 176 -23.71 -3.55 7.06
C GLU A 176 -22.87 -4.85 7.11
N ALA A 177 -21.60 -4.77 7.53
CA ALA A 177 -20.66 -5.90 7.54
C ALA A 177 -20.54 -6.63 6.20
N SER A 178 -20.59 -5.88 5.09
CA SER A 178 -20.48 -6.42 3.74
C SER A 178 -19.74 -5.47 2.81
N VAL A 179 -19.11 -6.04 1.80
CA VAL A 179 -18.43 -5.31 0.72
C VAL A 179 -19.24 -5.52 -0.56
N THR A 180 -19.61 -4.42 -1.22
CA THR A 180 -20.36 -4.41 -2.48
C THR A 180 -19.50 -3.79 -3.58
N GLY A 181 -19.43 -4.43 -4.74
CA GLY A 181 -18.58 -4.02 -5.85
C GLY A 181 -18.28 -5.19 -6.79
N PHE A 182 -17.00 -5.44 -7.07
CA PHE A 182 -16.53 -6.58 -7.88
C PHE A 182 -17.00 -6.53 -9.34
N THR A 183 -16.73 -5.40 -10.00
CA THR A 183 -17.06 -5.22 -11.41
C THR A 183 -15.85 -4.68 -12.17
N VAL A 184 -15.74 -5.10 -13.44
CA VAL A 184 -14.83 -4.49 -14.41
C VAL A 184 -15.69 -3.82 -15.47
N VAL A 185 -15.39 -2.57 -15.75
CA VAL A 185 -16.13 -1.74 -16.70
C VAL A 185 -15.25 -1.48 -17.91
N GLY A 186 -15.74 -1.83 -19.10
CA GLY A 186 -15.11 -1.48 -20.36
C GLY A 186 -15.33 -0.01 -20.73
N ARG A 187 -14.79 0.42 -21.87
CA ARG A 187 -14.90 1.79 -22.34
C ARG A 187 -16.34 2.27 -22.52
N ALA A 188 -17.24 1.38 -22.92
CA ALA A 188 -18.67 1.69 -23.09
C ALA A 188 -19.40 1.99 -21.76
N GLY A 189 -18.74 1.83 -20.60
CA GLY A 189 -19.34 2.03 -19.29
C GLY A 189 -20.19 0.85 -18.81
N MET A 190 -20.24 -0.25 -19.57
CA MET A 190 -20.97 -1.45 -19.21
C MET A 190 -20.09 -2.41 -18.40
N PRO A 191 -20.60 -3.00 -17.30
CA PRO A 191 -19.90 -4.05 -16.58
C PRO A 191 -19.74 -5.31 -17.44
N ILE A 192 -18.56 -5.90 -17.39
CA ILE A 192 -18.21 -7.13 -18.10
C ILE A 192 -18.40 -8.31 -17.14
N SER A 193 -19.12 -9.34 -17.57
CA SER A 193 -19.29 -10.60 -16.83
C SER A 193 -18.19 -11.61 -17.15
N GLY A 194 -17.99 -12.60 -16.28
CA GLY A 194 -17.06 -13.69 -16.49
C GLY A 194 -15.58 -13.34 -16.27
N ILE A 195 -15.27 -12.15 -15.76
CA ILE A 195 -13.89 -11.76 -15.47
C ILE A 195 -13.47 -12.38 -14.13
N PRO A 196 -12.40 -13.20 -14.09
CA PRO A 196 -11.90 -13.75 -12.84
C PRO A 196 -11.30 -12.63 -11.97
N PHE A 197 -11.62 -12.67 -10.68
CA PHE A 197 -11.04 -11.78 -9.69
C PHE A 197 -10.53 -12.53 -8.47
N ARG A 198 -9.52 -11.97 -7.82
CA ARG A 198 -9.03 -12.34 -6.49
C ARG A 198 -9.11 -11.13 -5.57
N ALA A 199 -9.88 -11.24 -4.50
CA ALA A 199 -10.09 -10.20 -3.51
C ALA A 199 -9.50 -10.61 -2.15
N GLU A 200 -8.65 -9.77 -1.59
CA GLU A 200 -7.96 -10.02 -0.34
C GLU A 200 -8.33 -8.96 0.69
N LEU A 201 -8.81 -9.40 1.86
CA LEU A 201 -9.12 -8.55 3.00
C LEU A 201 -7.96 -8.54 3.99
N SER A 202 -7.59 -7.34 4.43
CA SER A 202 -6.76 -7.12 5.62
C SER A 202 -7.69 -6.71 6.77
N GLY A 203 -7.49 -7.28 7.96
CA GLY A 203 -8.30 -6.97 9.14
C GLY A 203 -9.68 -7.65 9.24
N GLY A 204 -9.97 -8.57 8.33
CA GLY A 204 -11.21 -9.37 8.33
C GLY A 204 -11.11 -10.63 7.48
N VAL A 205 -12.19 -11.39 7.43
CA VAL A 205 -12.37 -12.59 6.59
C VAL A 205 -13.73 -12.57 5.91
N TRP A 206 -13.84 -13.25 4.77
CA TRP A 206 -15.13 -13.45 4.09
C TRP A 206 -16.00 -14.39 4.92
N ALA A 207 -17.24 -14.00 5.21
CA ALA A 207 -18.10 -14.74 6.15
C ALA A 207 -18.40 -16.17 5.68
N ASP A 208 -18.55 -16.36 4.37
CA ASP A 208 -18.92 -17.66 3.78
C ASP A 208 -17.76 -18.68 3.84
N THR A 209 -16.51 -18.22 3.79
CA THR A 209 -15.32 -19.10 3.70
C THR A 209 -14.45 -19.07 4.95
N GLY A 210 -14.55 -18.03 5.77
CA GLY A 210 -13.63 -17.78 6.89
C GLY A 210 -12.19 -17.48 6.46
N GLN A 211 -11.93 -17.24 5.17
CA GLN A 211 -10.62 -16.91 4.62
C GLN A 211 -10.48 -15.41 4.38
N SER A 212 -9.24 -14.89 4.35
CA SER A 212 -8.96 -13.51 3.94
C SER A 212 -9.08 -13.31 2.42
N VAL A 213 -9.02 -14.40 1.64
CA VAL A 213 -9.05 -14.37 0.18
C VAL A 213 -10.36 -14.93 -0.35
N LEU A 214 -10.95 -14.24 -1.32
CA LEU A 214 -12.10 -14.64 -2.11
C LEU A 214 -11.72 -14.65 -3.58
N GLU A 215 -12.00 -15.75 -4.26
CA GLU A 215 -11.87 -15.86 -5.71
C GLU A 215 -13.25 -16.03 -6.34
N GLY A 216 -13.46 -15.42 -7.50
CA GLY A 216 -14.74 -15.47 -8.16
C GLY A 216 -14.71 -14.91 -9.57
N TYR A 217 -15.89 -14.77 -10.16
CA TYR A 217 -16.08 -14.19 -11.48
C TYR A 217 -17.11 -13.07 -11.40
N THR A 218 -16.86 -11.98 -12.14
CA THR A 218 -17.82 -10.87 -12.26
C THR A 218 -19.14 -11.33 -12.88
N GLN A 219 -20.27 -10.77 -12.45
CA GLN A 219 -21.61 -11.17 -12.92
C GLN A 219 -22.30 -10.12 -13.81
N GLY A 220 -21.57 -9.11 -14.30
CA GLY A 220 -22.16 -8.01 -15.07
C GLY A 220 -22.99 -7.03 -14.23
N VAL A 221 -23.06 -7.24 -12.91
CA VAL A 221 -23.67 -6.35 -11.91
C VAL A 221 -22.79 -6.35 -10.66
N ALA A 222 -22.97 -5.33 -9.81
CA ALA A 222 -22.27 -5.28 -8.53
C ALA A 222 -22.66 -6.47 -7.64
N GLN A 223 -21.66 -7.19 -7.15
CA GLN A 223 -21.81 -8.33 -6.24
C GLN A 223 -21.59 -7.86 -4.81
N ARG A 224 -22.27 -8.52 -3.87
CA ARG A 224 -22.19 -8.25 -2.43
C ARG A 224 -21.70 -9.49 -1.71
N PHE A 225 -20.69 -9.34 -0.88
CA PHE A 225 -20.12 -10.41 -0.06
C PHE A 225 -20.08 -9.99 1.40
N ALA A 226 -20.56 -10.87 2.28
CA ALA A 226 -20.53 -10.66 3.72
C ALA A 226 -19.11 -10.87 4.27
N ILE A 227 -18.76 -10.11 5.30
CA ILE A 227 -17.46 -10.21 5.97
C ILE A 227 -17.63 -10.36 7.48
N SER A 228 -16.65 -10.99 8.12
CA SER A 228 -16.46 -10.97 9.57
C SER A 228 -15.19 -10.18 9.87
N GLU A 229 -15.31 -9.18 10.72
CA GLU A 229 -14.28 -8.17 10.94
C GLU A 229 -13.63 -8.27 12.33
N SER A 230 -12.35 -7.90 12.40
CA SER A 230 -11.67 -7.62 13.68
C SER A 230 -11.88 -6.17 14.08
N GLN A 231 -11.46 -5.74 15.29
CA GLN A 231 -11.58 -4.33 15.73
C GLN A 231 -10.53 -3.37 15.11
N GLY A 232 -9.77 -3.81 14.12
CA GLY A 232 -8.72 -3.01 13.47
C GLY A 232 -9.12 -2.33 12.16
N GLU A 233 -8.12 -1.77 11.48
CA GLU A 233 -8.24 -1.31 10.10
C GLU A 233 -8.74 -2.45 9.21
N LEU A 234 -9.71 -2.13 8.35
CA LEU A 234 -10.22 -3.03 7.33
C LEU A 234 -9.88 -2.46 5.97
N ALA A 235 -9.12 -3.21 5.17
CA ALA A 235 -8.76 -2.85 3.81
C ALA A 235 -9.01 -4.01 2.86
N ILE A 236 -9.18 -3.70 1.58
CA ILE A 236 -9.37 -4.68 0.52
C ILE A 236 -8.45 -4.37 -0.66
N ARG A 237 -7.89 -5.43 -1.25
CA ARG A 237 -7.22 -5.40 -2.55
C ARG A 237 -7.92 -6.37 -3.49
N VAL A 238 -8.31 -5.92 -4.67
CA VAL A 238 -8.95 -6.74 -5.70
C VAL A 238 -8.13 -6.69 -6.97
N VAL A 239 -7.79 -7.86 -7.50
CA VAL A 239 -7.08 -8.03 -8.77
C VAL A 239 -8.00 -8.75 -9.75
N TYR A 240 -8.34 -8.09 -10.85
CA TYR A 240 -9.08 -8.66 -11.97
C TYR A 240 -8.09 -9.05 -13.06
N THR A 241 -8.19 -10.26 -13.59
CA THR A 241 -7.25 -10.78 -14.60
C THR A 241 -7.98 -11.28 -15.82
N ASN A 242 -7.24 -11.58 -16.89
CA ASN A 242 -7.78 -12.22 -18.09
C ASN A 242 -8.89 -11.39 -18.78
N ILE A 243 -8.81 -10.07 -18.71
CA ILE A 243 -9.82 -9.16 -19.24
C ILE A 243 -9.71 -9.08 -20.78
N PRO A 244 -10.76 -9.42 -21.56
CA PRO A 244 -10.70 -9.39 -23.01
C PRO A 244 -10.73 -7.96 -23.56
N GLY A 245 -10.29 -7.78 -24.81
CA GLY A 245 -10.29 -6.48 -25.49
C GLY A 245 -9.29 -5.48 -24.91
N HIS A 246 -8.24 -5.98 -24.27
CA HIS A 246 -7.22 -5.17 -23.62
C HIS A 246 -6.11 -4.74 -24.58
N SER A 247 -5.65 -5.65 -25.43
CA SER A 247 -4.66 -5.33 -26.46
C SER A 247 -4.79 -6.26 -27.66
N LEU A 248 -4.20 -5.83 -28.78
CA LEU A 248 -4.02 -6.65 -29.96
C LEU A 248 -2.54 -6.74 -30.27
N LYS A 249 -2.14 -7.91 -30.77
CA LYS A 249 -0.78 -8.15 -31.23
C LYS A 249 -0.74 -8.07 -32.74
N THR A 250 0.24 -7.37 -33.29
CA THR A 250 0.47 -7.33 -34.74
C THR A 250 1.74 -8.05 -35.08
N GLY A 251 1.65 -9.04 -35.98
CA GLY A 251 2.79 -9.71 -36.59
C GLY A 251 3.17 -8.98 -37.87
N HIS A 252 4.39 -8.50 -37.93
CA HIS A 252 4.91 -7.73 -39.06
C HIS A 252 5.57 -8.65 -40.08
N HIS A 253 5.33 -8.42 -41.37
CA HIS A 253 5.95 -9.19 -42.44
C HIS A 253 6.60 -8.29 -43.50
N GLU A 254 7.83 -8.60 -43.93
CA GLU A 254 8.56 -7.76 -44.90
C GLU A 254 8.02 -7.86 -46.33
N VAL A 255 7.44 -9.00 -46.68
CA VAL A 255 6.97 -9.30 -48.05
C VAL A 255 5.46 -9.50 -48.15
N ALA A 256 4.74 -9.50 -47.02
CA ALA A 256 3.30 -9.70 -46.95
C ALA A 256 2.66 -8.59 -46.10
N GLN A 257 1.33 -8.62 -46.00
CA GLN A 257 0.61 -7.70 -45.12
C GLN A 257 0.69 -8.20 -43.67
N ASP A 258 0.54 -7.26 -42.75
CA ASP A 258 0.56 -7.55 -41.33
C ASP A 258 -0.72 -8.23 -40.86
N MET A 259 -0.58 -8.98 -39.78
CA MET A 259 -1.65 -9.77 -39.22
C MET A 259 -1.90 -9.37 -37.78
N HIS A 260 -3.14 -9.03 -37.47
CA HIS A 260 -3.59 -8.76 -36.12
C HIS A 260 -4.09 -10.04 -35.47
N MET A 261 -3.64 -10.27 -34.25
CA MET A 261 -3.88 -11.46 -33.45
C MET A 261 -4.37 -11.02 -32.06
N PRO A 262 -5.05 -11.92 -31.32
CA PRO A 262 -5.30 -11.68 -29.90
C PRO A 262 -4.01 -11.28 -29.19
N GLY A 263 -4.07 -10.18 -28.45
CA GLY A 263 -2.98 -9.67 -27.63
C GLY A 263 -2.98 -10.27 -26.22
N GLU A 264 -2.22 -9.66 -25.33
CA GLU A 264 -2.30 -9.95 -23.90
C GLU A 264 -3.65 -9.54 -23.32
N ARG A 265 -4.20 -10.38 -22.43
CA ARG A 265 -5.42 -10.05 -21.71
C ARG A 265 -5.13 -9.15 -20.51
N GLY A 266 -6.04 -8.24 -20.25
CA GLY A 266 -5.85 -7.16 -19.30
C GLY A 266 -5.85 -7.60 -17.85
N THR A 267 -5.21 -6.78 -17.02
CA THR A 267 -5.26 -6.85 -15.56
C THR A 267 -5.62 -5.47 -15.01
N VAL A 268 -6.50 -5.44 -14.02
CA VAL A 268 -6.86 -4.22 -13.28
C VAL A 268 -6.72 -4.52 -11.79
N GLU A 269 -6.02 -3.64 -11.07
CA GLU A 269 -5.90 -3.70 -9.63
C GLU A 269 -6.65 -2.55 -8.97
N GLN A 270 -7.27 -2.82 -7.83
CA GLN A 270 -8.00 -1.85 -7.03
C GLN A 270 -7.69 -2.10 -5.55
N GLU A 271 -7.34 -1.03 -4.83
CA GLU A 271 -7.13 -1.06 -3.39
C GLU A 271 -8.03 -0.03 -2.72
N ALA A 272 -8.61 -0.37 -1.57
CA ALA A 272 -9.44 0.52 -0.79
C ALA A 272 -9.32 0.25 0.71
N VAL A 273 -9.22 1.32 1.51
CA VAL A 273 -9.40 1.25 2.95
C VAL A 273 -10.90 1.40 3.24
N LEU A 274 -11.50 0.34 3.78
CA LEU A 274 -12.94 0.26 4.05
C LEU A 274 -13.28 0.86 5.42
N ARG A 275 -12.38 0.71 6.40
CA ARG A 275 -12.49 1.30 7.74
C ARG A 275 -11.09 1.57 8.32
N GLN A 276 -10.89 2.75 8.90
CA GLN A 276 -9.65 3.11 9.59
C GLN A 276 -9.50 2.36 10.92
N ALA A 277 -8.28 2.14 11.39
CA ALA A 277 -8.05 1.65 12.75
C ALA A 277 -8.56 2.66 13.79
N VAL A 278 -9.10 2.17 14.90
CA VAL A 278 -9.34 3.00 16.09
C VAL A 278 -7.97 3.39 16.67
N PRO A 279 -7.68 4.69 16.86
CA PRO A 279 -6.42 5.12 17.45
C PRO A 279 -6.36 4.68 18.92
N ASN A 280 -5.26 4.04 19.32
CA ASN A 280 -4.94 3.77 20.72
C ASN A 280 -3.84 4.74 21.14
N VAL A 281 -4.20 5.74 21.94
CA VAL A 281 -3.28 6.78 22.44
C VAL A 281 -2.82 6.43 23.85
N ALA A 282 -1.51 6.51 24.08
CA ALA A 282 -0.91 6.41 25.40
C ALA A 282 -0.20 7.73 25.74
N ILE A 283 -0.35 8.19 26.98
CA ILE A 283 0.36 9.36 27.51
C ILE A 283 1.21 8.90 28.69
N SER A 284 2.44 9.37 28.74
CA SER A 284 3.32 9.28 29.92
C SER A 284 3.97 10.63 30.14
N THR A 285 4.20 11.01 31.39
CA THR A 285 4.75 12.32 31.72
C THR A 285 6.00 12.18 32.60
N ARG A 286 6.66 13.31 32.91
CA ARG A 286 7.78 13.35 33.86
C ARG A 286 7.96 14.77 34.35
N ALA A 287 7.51 15.03 35.58
CA ALA A 287 7.69 16.33 36.22
C ALA A 287 9.12 16.53 36.75
N SER A 288 9.61 17.76 36.68
CA SER A 288 10.87 18.22 37.25
C SER A 288 10.74 19.60 37.87
N VAL A 289 11.67 19.94 38.77
CA VAL A 289 11.74 21.26 39.41
C VAL A 289 13.05 21.91 39.03
N ASP A 290 12.94 23.12 38.48
CA ASP A 290 14.08 24.00 38.20
C ASP A 290 14.09 25.15 39.20
N LEU A 291 15.24 25.37 39.85
CA LEU A 291 15.45 26.47 40.79
C LEU A 291 16.28 27.57 40.12
N ILE A 292 15.69 28.75 39.93
CA ILE A 292 16.36 29.93 39.37
C ILE A 292 16.32 31.05 40.42
N GLY A 293 17.40 31.13 41.21
CA GLY A 293 17.46 32.05 42.35
C GLY A 293 16.46 31.65 43.44
N ASP A 294 15.59 32.58 43.83
CA ASP A 294 14.53 32.34 44.83
C ASP A 294 13.20 31.83 44.23
N ASN A 295 13.16 31.63 42.91
CA ASN A 295 11.99 31.16 42.19
C ASN A 295 12.15 29.68 41.82
N ALA A 296 11.11 28.89 42.09
CA ALA A 296 10.98 27.52 41.62
C ALA A 296 10.00 27.49 40.45
N THR A 297 10.36 26.76 39.40
CA THR A 297 9.49 26.47 38.25
C THR A 297 9.32 24.96 38.16
N ILE A 298 8.08 24.51 38.01
CA ILE A 298 7.79 23.09 37.75
C ILE A 298 7.65 22.95 36.24
N THR A 299 8.42 22.03 35.67
CA THR A 299 8.37 21.66 34.27
C THR A 299 7.87 20.22 34.15
N ASP A 300 7.22 19.89 33.05
CA ASP A 300 6.79 18.52 32.76
C ASP A 300 7.07 18.19 31.29
N MET A 301 7.43 16.93 31.02
CA MET A 301 7.64 16.40 29.69
C MET A 301 6.56 15.38 29.36
N ILE A 302 5.61 15.77 28.53
CA ILE A 302 4.50 14.94 28.10
C ILE A 302 4.91 14.16 26.85
N LYS A 303 4.98 12.84 26.95
CA LYS A 303 5.18 11.95 25.81
C LYS A 303 3.85 11.32 25.41
N VAL A 304 3.51 11.46 24.12
CA VAL A 304 2.31 10.89 23.50
C VAL A 304 2.71 9.87 22.46
N ASP A 305 2.28 8.63 22.64
CA ASP A 305 2.48 7.52 21.72
C ASP A 305 1.12 7.10 21.13
N ALA A 306 1.07 6.77 19.83
CA ALA A 306 -0.13 6.23 19.18
C ALA A 306 0.22 5.20 18.10
N ASN A 307 -0.57 4.14 17.97
CA ASN A 307 -0.41 3.13 16.91
C ASN A 307 -0.90 3.62 15.53
N ALA A 308 -1.84 4.56 15.51
CA ALA A 308 -2.34 5.25 14.34
C ALA A 308 -2.83 6.64 14.76
N TRP A 309 -2.58 7.66 13.93
CA TRP A 309 -3.11 9.01 14.14
C TRP A 309 -4.22 9.29 13.12
N PRO A 310 -5.45 9.64 13.54
CA PRO A 310 -6.55 9.82 12.62
C PRO A 310 -6.32 10.99 11.64
N VAL A 311 -6.85 10.85 10.44
CA VAL A 311 -6.87 11.91 9.41
C VAL A 311 -8.33 12.21 9.06
N GLU A 312 -8.69 13.49 9.13
CA GLU A 312 -10.01 14.03 8.82
C GLU A 312 -9.89 15.03 7.67
N GLU A 313 -10.66 14.82 6.60
CA GLU A 313 -10.65 15.71 5.42
C GLU A 313 -9.23 15.96 4.84
N GLY A 314 -8.33 14.99 4.99
CA GLY A 314 -6.94 15.09 4.54
C GLY A 314 -6.00 15.81 5.51
N GLN A 315 -6.46 16.18 6.71
CA GLN A 315 -5.66 16.80 7.77
C GLN A 315 -5.58 15.89 9.00
N ALA A 316 -4.45 15.90 9.71
CA ALA A 316 -4.33 15.13 10.94
C ALA A 316 -5.30 15.66 12.01
N ALA A 317 -6.00 14.76 12.70
CA ALA A 317 -6.92 15.11 13.78
C ALA A 317 -6.19 15.80 14.94
N VAL A 318 -6.88 16.72 15.62
CA VAL A 318 -6.35 17.45 16.78
C VAL A 318 -6.65 16.69 18.06
N TYR A 319 -5.60 16.43 18.85
CA TYR A 319 -5.68 15.85 20.18
C TYR A 319 -5.42 16.93 21.22
N ASP A 320 -6.42 17.22 22.03
CA ASP A 320 -6.33 18.20 23.11
C ASP A 320 -5.81 17.53 24.37
N ILE A 321 -4.85 18.18 25.00
CA ILE A 321 -4.20 17.77 26.24
C ILE A 321 -4.38 18.89 27.24
N VAL A 322 -4.73 18.53 28.47
CA VAL A 322 -4.77 19.46 29.60
C VAL A 322 -3.90 18.90 30.71
N ALA A 323 -2.91 19.68 31.12
CA ALA A 323 -2.05 19.39 32.25
C ALA A 323 -2.45 20.28 33.44
N ASP A 324 -2.92 19.66 34.51
CA ASP A 324 -3.33 20.32 35.75
C ASP A 324 -2.26 20.09 36.82
N LEU A 325 -1.72 21.17 37.39
CA LEU A 325 -0.79 21.14 38.52
C LEU A 325 -1.58 21.29 39.82
N TYR A 326 -1.43 20.34 40.75
CA TYR A 326 -2.05 20.39 42.08
C TYR A 326 -1.00 20.52 43.17
N GLY A 327 -1.29 21.33 44.20
CA GLY A 327 -0.41 21.56 45.35
C GLY A 327 -0.44 23.03 45.79
N PRO A 328 0.43 23.44 46.74
CA PRO A 328 1.35 22.58 47.49
C PRO A 328 0.62 21.70 48.51
N PHE A 329 1.12 20.48 48.73
CA PHE A 329 0.70 19.57 49.80
C PHE A 329 1.79 19.43 50.86
N ASP A 330 1.38 19.22 52.12
CA ASP A 330 2.31 19.05 53.24
C ASP A 330 3.08 17.72 53.19
N SER A 331 2.54 16.72 52.50
CA SER A 331 3.14 15.38 52.39
C SER A 331 2.80 14.73 51.05
N GLN A 332 3.67 13.85 50.57
CA GLN A 332 3.38 12.97 49.44
C GLN A 332 2.30 11.96 49.84
N LEU A 333 1.21 11.92 49.08
CA LEU A 333 0.14 10.94 49.26
C LEU A 333 0.37 9.71 48.37
N PRO A 334 -0.25 8.56 48.68
CA PRO A 334 -0.28 7.42 47.76
C PRO A 334 -0.98 7.75 46.44
N GLU A 335 -0.55 7.08 45.37
CA GLU A 335 -1.17 7.17 44.06
C GLU A 335 -2.66 6.80 44.12
N GLN A 336 -3.49 7.58 43.43
CA GLN A 336 -4.93 7.44 43.36
C GLN A 336 -5.38 7.43 41.90
N LYS A 337 -6.37 6.61 41.58
CA LYS A 337 -6.87 6.49 40.20
C LYS A 337 -7.45 7.81 39.63
N HIS A 338 -7.96 8.67 40.50
CA HIS A 338 -8.65 9.91 40.12
C HIS A 338 -8.26 11.05 41.07
N VAL A 339 -8.38 12.28 40.57
CA VAL A 339 -8.25 13.48 41.40
C VAL A 339 -9.39 13.51 42.43
N PRO A 340 -9.09 13.69 43.74
CA PRO A 340 -10.11 13.84 44.77
C PRO A 340 -11.10 14.98 44.49
N GLU A 341 -12.37 14.75 44.85
CA GLU A 341 -13.43 15.73 44.64
C GLU A 341 -13.17 17.03 45.43
N GLY A 342 -13.43 18.18 44.79
CA GLY A 342 -13.29 19.50 45.42
C GLY A 342 -11.88 20.10 45.37
N LEU A 343 -10.87 19.38 44.86
CA LEU A 343 -9.55 19.96 44.58
C LEU A 343 -9.61 20.90 43.38
N VAL A 344 -8.97 22.07 43.53
CA VAL A 344 -8.78 23.05 42.46
C VAL A 344 -7.32 22.98 42.04
N ALA A 345 -7.07 22.92 40.73
CA ALA A 345 -5.72 22.98 40.20
C ALA A 345 -5.07 24.33 40.55
N HIS A 346 -3.82 24.30 41.00
CA HIS A 346 -2.99 25.48 41.19
C HIS A 346 -2.76 26.20 39.86
N SER A 347 -2.53 25.42 38.80
CA SER A 347 -2.32 25.91 37.44
C SER A 347 -2.82 24.90 36.41
N THR A 348 -3.23 25.38 35.24
CA THR A 348 -3.72 24.55 34.14
C THR A 348 -3.10 25.01 32.83
N ILE A 349 -2.48 24.08 32.10
CA ILE A 349 -1.87 24.34 30.78
C ILE A 349 -2.62 23.51 29.73
N PRO A 350 -3.30 24.16 28.77
CA PRO A 350 -3.84 23.48 27.59
C PRO A 350 -2.77 23.34 26.49
N LEU A 351 -2.77 22.21 25.79
CA LEU A 351 -1.90 21.92 24.66
C LEU A 351 -2.73 21.19 23.58
N SER A 352 -2.64 21.63 22.32
CA SER A 352 -3.26 20.93 21.18
C SER A 352 -2.16 20.41 20.25
N ILE A 353 -2.20 19.11 19.95
CA ILE A 353 -1.20 18.43 19.11
C ILE A 353 -1.87 17.73 17.92
N ASN A 354 -1.11 17.55 16.85
CA ASN A 354 -1.57 16.93 15.60
C ASN A 354 -0.72 15.72 15.18
N ALA A 355 0.15 15.23 16.06
CA ALA A 355 0.97 14.03 15.86
C ALA A 355 1.46 13.50 17.22
N PRO A 356 1.90 12.23 17.30
CA PRO A 356 2.66 11.72 18.45
C PRO A 356 3.99 12.46 18.63
N GLY A 357 4.49 12.54 19.87
CA GLY A 357 5.74 13.25 20.16
C GLY A 357 5.99 13.51 21.64
N GLU A 358 7.04 14.31 21.91
CA GLU A 358 7.41 14.79 23.23
C GLU A 358 7.16 16.30 23.31
N TYR A 359 6.48 16.73 24.37
CA TYR A 359 6.00 18.10 24.56
C TYR A 359 6.36 18.60 25.95
N GLY A 360 7.24 19.59 26.01
CA GLY A 360 7.60 20.25 27.28
C GLY A 360 6.60 21.33 27.64
N ILE A 361 6.19 21.36 28.91
CA ILE A 361 5.37 22.43 29.49
C ILE A 361 6.05 23.01 30.74
N SER A 362 5.75 24.28 31.04
CA SER A 362 6.29 25.02 32.19
C SER A 362 5.15 25.69 32.93
N PHE A 363 5.05 25.44 34.23
CA PHE A 363 4.10 26.13 35.11
C PHE A 363 4.78 27.38 35.67
N ASP A 364 4.47 28.53 35.06
CA ASP A 364 5.13 29.82 35.36
C ASP A 364 4.55 30.54 36.60
N ASP A 365 3.63 29.90 37.32
CA ASP A 365 3.04 30.46 38.52
C ASP A 365 4.04 30.52 39.69
N ARG A 366 3.76 31.37 40.68
CA ARG A 366 4.56 31.42 41.90
C ARG A 366 4.38 30.11 42.68
N ILE A 367 5.43 29.27 42.69
CA ILE A 367 5.43 27.96 43.35
C ILE A 367 5.99 28.09 44.78
N ASP A 368 5.17 27.79 45.78
CA ASP A 368 5.57 27.79 47.19
C ASP A 368 6.21 26.45 47.61
N SER A 369 6.78 26.38 48.81
CA SER A 369 7.38 25.12 49.28
C SER A 369 6.29 24.07 49.54
N GLY A 370 6.54 22.84 49.12
CA GLY A 370 5.62 21.71 49.33
C GLY A 370 5.68 20.68 48.22
N TRP A 371 4.83 19.66 48.34
CA TRP A 371 4.66 18.64 47.31
C TRP A 371 3.68 19.10 46.24
N TYR A 372 3.98 18.81 44.98
CA TYR A 372 3.11 19.08 43.84
C TYR A 372 2.96 17.81 43.01
N THR A 373 1.80 17.64 42.35
CA THR A 373 1.56 16.55 41.39
C THR A 373 0.96 17.12 40.12
N VAL A 374 1.48 16.70 38.97
CA VAL A 374 0.88 16.98 37.65
C VAL A 374 -0.10 15.88 37.30
N VAL A 375 -1.24 16.23 36.71
CA VAL A 375 -2.21 15.28 36.14
C VAL A 375 -2.50 15.68 34.71
N VAL A 376 -2.26 14.77 33.77
CA VAL A 376 -2.54 14.99 32.36
C VAL A 376 -3.78 14.21 31.93
N ARG A 377 -4.64 14.88 31.16
CA ARG A 377 -5.77 14.29 30.45
C ARG A 377 -5.71 14.66 28.97
N GLY A 378 -6.21 13.78 28.10
CA GLY A 378 -6.35 14.10 26.69
C GLY A 378 -7.47 13.36 25.98
N GLU A 379 -7.94 13.95 24.88
CA GLU A 379 -8.98 13.44 24.00
C GLU A 379 -8.92 14.08 22.60
N PHE A 380 -9.44 13.40 21.57
CA PHE A 380 -9.57 13.99 20.23
C PHE A 380 -10.74 14.96 20.16
N GLN A 381 -10.54 16.10 19.52
CA GLN A 381 -11.61 17.09 19.30
C GLN A 381 -12.78 16.47 18.51
N GLY A 382 -14.00 16.65 19.00
CA GLY A 382 -15.22 16.25 18.29
C GLY A 382 -15.48 14.73 18.24
N ARG A 383 -14.73 13.91 18.99
CA ARG A 383 -14.90 12.45 19.04
C ARG A 383 -15.22 11.94 20.45
N ASP A 384 -16.39 11.34 20.62
CA ASP A 384 -16.77 10.59 21.82
C ASP A 384 -16.29 9.11 21.73
N GLU A 385 -15.01 8.90 21.43
CA GLU A 385 -14.41 7.55 21.36
C GLU A 385 -13.72 7.20 22.70
N PRO A 386 -14.25 6.24 23.51
CA PRO A 386 -13.68 5.94 24.84
C PRO A 386 -12.24 5.41 24.79
N ALA A 387 -11.87 4.74 23.70
CA ALA A 387 -10.54 4.14 23.52
C ALA A 387 -9.42 5.16 23.28
N ALA A 388 -9.77 6.41 22.96
CA ALA A 388 -8.80 7.47 22.68
C ALA A 388 -8.74 8.52 23.80
N ARG A 389 -9.49 8.35 24.90
CA ARG A 389 -9.43 9.25 26.06
C ARG A 389 -8.43 8.73 27.09
N VAL A 390 -7.47 9.57 27.46
CA VAL A 390 -6.47 9.25 28.49
C VAL A 390 -6.65 10.17 29.69
N VAL A 391 -6.62 9.60 30.89
CA VAL A 391 -6.57 10.34 32.16
C VAL A 391 -5.55 9.66 33.05
N MET A 392 -4.49 10.38 33.41
CA MET A 392 -3.44 9.86 34.28
C MET A 392 -3.88 9.80 35.76
N PRO A 393 -3.29 8.90 36.56
CA PRO A 393 -3.55 8.84 37.99
C PRO A 393 -3.03 10.08 38.73
N PHE A 394 -3.62 10.36 39.88
CA PHE A 394 -3.25 11.44 40.79
C PHE A 394 -2.15 10.96 41.76
N PHE A 395 -1.14 11.79 42.06
CA PHE A 395 0.06 11.38 42.83
C PHE A 395 0.85 10.23 42.18
N GLU A 396 0.91 10.17 40.85
CA GLU A 396 1.83 9.28 40.18
C GLU A 396 3.28 9.63 40.58
N PRO A 397 4.14 8.65 40.95
CA PRO A 397 5.49 8.96 41.45
C PRO A 397 6.38 9.72 40.47
N ALA A 398 6.22 9.51 39.16
CA ALA A 398 6.95 10.23 38.12
C ALA A 398 6.50 11.71 37.99
N GLU A 399 5.31 12.02 38.50
CA GLU A 399 4.62 13.31 38.35
C GLU A 399 4.59 14.12 39.64
N THR A 400 5.12 13.55 40.71
CA THR A 400 5.09 14.13 42.05
C THR A 400 6.45 14.67 42.42
N VAL A 401 6.54 15.99 42.62
CA VAL A 401 7.80 16.68 42.93
C VAL A 401 7.71 17.44 44.24
N PHE A 402 8.83 17.57 44.93
CA PHE A 402 8.94 18.41 46.12
C PHE A 402 9.71 19.69 45.80
N VAL A 403 9.17 20.82 46.24
CA VAL A 403 9.79 22.14 46.10
C VAL A 403 10.26 22.61 47.47
N GLU A 404 11.56 22.79 47.62
CA GLU A 404 12.18 23.37 48.82
C GLU A 404 12.69 24.78 48.50
N ARG A 405 12.02 25.83 48.99
CA ARG A 405 12.60 27.18 48.93
C ARG A 405 13.71 27.33 49.98
N PRO A 406 14.82 28.01 49.65
CA PRO A 406 15.83 28.36 50.65
C PRO A 406 15.18 29.21 51.75
N SER A 407 15.24 28.74 53.00
CA SER A 407 14.80 29.56 54.13
C SER A 407 15.66 30.83 54.17
N ALA A 408 15.03 32.00 54.15
CA ALA A 408 15.73 33.27 54.30
C ALA A 408 16.58 33.21 55.57
N THR A 409 17.90 33.37 55.43
CA THR A 409 18.82 33.38 56.56
C THR A 409 18.37 34.48 57.52
N PRO A 410 18.04 34.18 58.79
CA PRO A 410 17.63 35.22 59.72
C PRO A 410 18.77 36.22 59.88
N ILE A 411 18.50 37.49 59.57
CA ILE A 411 19.43 38.59 59.82
C ILE A 411 19.53 38.71 61.35
N VAL A 412 20.59 38.15 61.93
CA VAL A 412 20.90 38.34 63.35
C VAL A 412 21.29 39.82 63.54
N PRO A 413 20.63 40.59 64.43
CA PRO A 413 21.04 41.95 64.72
C PRO A 413 22.46 41.96 65.31
N ALA A 414 23.35 42.79 64.75
CA ALA A 414 24.70 42.98 65.25
C ALA A 414 24.67 43.40 66.73
N THR A 415 25.20 42.54 67.60
CA THR A 415 25.31 42.81 69.04
C THR A 415 26.47 43.78 69.29
N ALA A 416 26.20 44.87 69.99
CA ALA A 416 27.21 45.81 70.48
C ALA A 416 28.16 45.13 71.50
N PRO A 417 29.41 45.60 71.66
CA PRO A 417 30.39 44.96 72.53
C PRO A 417 30.04 45.19 74.00
N VAL A 418 29.91 44.10 74.78
CA VAL A 418 29.74 44.17 76.23
C VAL A 418 31.05 43.78 76.91
N ALA A 419 31.42 44.61 77.89
CA ALA A 419 32.59 44.49 78.73
C ALA A 419 32.57 43.26 79.65
N GLU A 420 33.78 42.80 79.93
CA GLU A 420 34.21 41.69 80.78
C GLU A 420 33.85 41.88 82.26
N VAL A 421 33.20 40.91 82.92
CA VAL A 421 33.48 40.53 84.32
C VAL A 421 33.13 39.03 84.54
N SER A 422 34.02 38.35 85.26
CA SER A 422 34.03 36.92 85.63
C SER A 422 33.46 36.71 87.07
N PRO A 423 33.61 35.55 87.75
CA PRO A 423 32.70 34.40 87.79
C PRO A 423 32.15 34.07 89.21
N ASN A 424 31.09 33.24 89.33
CA ASN A 424 31.12 32.08 90.24
C ASN A 424 29.87 31.16 90.23
N ALA A 425 30.19 29.86 90.22
CA ALA A 425 29.63 28.72 90.97
C ALA A 425 28.13 28.33 90.91
N GLY A 426 27.90 27.04 90.58
CA GLY A 426 26.92 26.23 91.32
C GLY A 426 25.96 25.31 90.53
N THR A 427 26.49 24.20 89.97
CA THR A 427 25.95 22.81 89.97
C THR A 427 24.43 22.50 89.96
N GLY A 428 24.00 21.70 88.96
CA GLY A 428 22.90 20.72 89.07
C GLY A 428 22.34 20.23 87.70
N PRO A 429 22.08 18.92 87.44
CA PRO A 429 22.36 18.31 86.13
C PRO A 429 21.14 17.84 85.31
N ALA A 430 21.31 17.69 83.99
CA ALA A 430 20.53 16.76 83.16
C ALA A 430 21.34 16.23 81.94
N ARG A 431 21.80 14.98 82.09
CA ARG A 431 22.13 13.92 81.12
C ARG A 431 22.45 14.27 79.65
N GLU A 432 23.70 14.01 79.29
CA GLU A 432 24.21 13.76 77.93
C GLU A 432 23.88 12.35 77.40
N LEU A 433 23.73 12.30 76.08
CA LEU A 433 23.83 11.13 75.19
C LEU A 433 25.32 10.74 74.98
N PRO A 434 25.65 9.46 74.74
CA PRO A 434 26.89 9.13 74.07
C PRO A 434 26.69 9.20 72.54
N ASN A 435 27.47 10.09 71.95
CA ASN A 435 27.79 10.18 70.53
C ASN A 435 28.92 9.18 70.20
N THR A 436 28.86 8.53 69.04
CA THR A 436 30.00 8.08 68.20
C THR A 436 29.37 7.61 66.88
N GLY A 437 29.69 8.09 65.68
CA GLY A 437 30.89 8.77 65.19
C GLY A 437 31.84 7.75 64.54
N GLY A 438 32.03 7.84 63.22
CA GLY A 438 33.05 7.14 62.43
C GLY A 438 32.47 6.59 61.12
N GLU A 439 32.54 7.29 59.98
CA GLU A 439 33.68 7.38 59.02
C GLU A 439 33.98 6.04 58.29
N VAL A 440 34.43 5.90 57.04
CA VAL A 440 34.73 6.73 55.84
C VAL A 440 35.17 5.72 54.74
N SER A 441 35.00 6.10 53.46
CA SER A 441 35.75 5.70 52.23
C SER A 441 35.61 4.32 51.56
N GLY A 442 35.63 4.37 50.22
CA GLY A 442 36.14 3.28 49.38
C GLY A 442 35.76 3.35 47.90
N LEU A 443 36.45 4.17 47.11
CA LEU A 443 36.38 4.21 45.64
C LEU A 443 37.51 3.35 45.06
N THR A 444 37.26 2.48 44.08
CA THR A 444 38.30 2.01 43.14
C THR A 444 37.72 1.60 41.79
N LEU A 445 38.32 2.16 40.74
CA LEU A 445 38.17 1.88 39.31
C LEU A 445 39.18 0.81 38.88
N LEU A 446 38.83 -0.06 37.93
CA LEU A 446 39.79 -0.67 37.01
C LEU A 446 39.12 -1.15 35.72
N ALA A 447 39.86 -1.03 34.63
CA ALA A 447 39.41 -1.01 33.25
C ALA A 447 40.03 -2.14 32.40
N VAL A 448 39.55 -2.23 31.14
CA VAL A 448 40.19 -2.73 29.90
C VAL A 448 40.01 -4.19 29.47
N GLY A 449 39.61 -4.34 28.18
CA GLY A 449 39.81 -5.51 27.31
C GLY A 449 38.75 -5.62 26.19
N LEU A 450 38.76 -4.82 25.11
CA LEU A 450 39.43 -4.96 23.79
C LEU A 450 38.95 -6.09 22.83
N ALA A 451 38.61 -5.63 21.60
CA ALA A 451 38.64 -6.27 20.27
C ALA A 451 37.58 -7.35 19.93
N GLY A 452 36.99 -7.40 18.74
CA GLY A 452 37.15 -6.64 17.49
C GLY A 452 36.28 -7.30 16.39
N GLY A 453 35.62 -6.51 15.53
CA GLY A 453 35.90 -6.45 14.08
C GLY A 453 35.08 -7.49 13.29
N GLY A 454 34.15 -7.13 12.40
CA GLY A 454 34.34 -6.38 11.16
C GLY A 454 33.90 -7.31 10.00
N GLY A 455 33.31 -6.87 8.90
CA GLY A 455 33.12 -5.52 8.40
C GLY A 455 32.18 -5.50 7.19
N ALA A 456 31.94 -4.28 6.74
CA ALA A 456 31.22 -3.92 5.54
C ALA A 456 32.13 -3.90 4.29
N LEU A 457 31.52 -3.47 3.17
CA LEU A 457 32.07 -2.93 1.92
C LEU A 457 32.13 -3.95 0.76
N LEU A 458 31.78 -3.66 -0.50
CA LEU A 458 31.37 -2.44 -1.22
C LEU A 458 30.97 -2.81 -2.67
N MET A 459 30.08 -1.99 -3.28
CA MET A 459 30.04 -1.57 -4.72
C MET A 459 29.84 -2.66 -5.81
N ARG A 460 29.29 -2.40 -7.02
CA ARG A 460 29.07 -1.19 -7.84
C ARG A 460 28.12 -1.51 -9.02
N ARG A 461 27.37 -0.49 -9.47
CA ARG A 461 26.96 -0.15 -10.86
C ARG A 461 26.63 -1.26 -11.88
N ARG A 462 25.42 -1.16 -12.44
CA ARG A 462 25.19 -0.52 -13.75
C ARG A 462 23.93 0.31 -13.72
#